data_AF-A0A0D9PHW6-F1
#
_entry.id   AF-A0A0D9PHW6-F1
#
_cell.length_a   1.000
_cell.length_b   1.000
_cell.length_c   1.000
_cell.angle_alpha   90.00
_cell.angle_beta   90.00
_cell.angle_gamma   90.00
#
_symmetry.space_group_name_H-M   'P 1'
#
loop_
_entity.id
_entity.type
_entity.pdbx_description
1 polymer ?
#
loop_
_entity_poly.entity_id
_entity_poly.type
_entity_poly.pdbx_seq_one_letter_code
_entity_poly.pdbx_strand_id
1 'polypeptide(L)'
;MGEFAAPAAYEVLTTSMQRDRLFNVDLDSGLGRKPTPVPAHLSRVLYVPRHSMLNLSLFDAGLQYRQAVDYSPVGGEQVTGKALMGSRLFKTRINTMACPVGHGDAQAAYVVALDIEKIRDGGDISATVHKEGQADPIPRVNIILPMLTDIFSLLSVTSDQHSGMINISTTYPLPRLRSMVGVLHFPYSRFSIPNAASVYEWQIHPLDHGTLRYTLVELDGETCQVQADSGPQDSNIKAIYHHIGYHGSLFLPHSEGVLLLPEVVNERDGWLELVIVSSLIGLLWRIRGMEIKDAEPQAASVKKRPSLMKRIFGRKQ
;
A
#
# COMPACT_ATOMS: atom_id res chain seq x y z
N MET A 1 7.24 -2.03 47.99
CA MET A 1 8.26 -1.41 47.12
C MET A 1 8.02 -1.96 45.73
N GLY A 2 7.60 -1.11 44.81
CA GLY A 2 7.33 -1.49 43.42
C GLY A 2 8.59 -1.35 42.58
N GLU A 3 8.85 -2.35 41.73
CA GLU A 3 9.79 -2.24 40.62
C GLU A 3 8.98 -2.13 39.32
N PHE A 4 9.14 -0.97 38.68
CA PHE A 4 8.56 -0.62 37.40
C PHE A 4 9.28 -1.37 36.27
N ALA A 5 8.54 -2.17 35.51
CA ALA A 5 9.04 -2.80 34.29
C ALA A 5 8.80 -1.89 33.06
N ALA A 6 9.91 -1.59 32.39
CA ALA A 6 10.12 -1.30 30.95
C ALA A 6 9.51 -0.01 30.32
N PRO A 7 10.35 1.02 30.05
CA PRO A 7 10.00 2.22 29.26
C PRO A 7 10.04 2.03 27.73
N ALA A 8 10.52 0.90 27.21
CA ALA A 8 10.82 0.71 25.79
C ALA A 8 9.58 0.66 24.87
N ALA A 9 8.43 0.18 25.38
CA ALA A 9 7.20 0.14 24.60
C ALA A 9 6.60 1.56 24.38
N TYR A 10 6.85 2.47 25.31
CA TYR A 10 6.36 3.86 25.22
C TYR A 10 7.18 4.67 24.21
N GLU A 11 8.49 4.46 24.09
CA GLU A 11 9.35 5.18 23.13
C GLU A 11 9.05 4.84 21.66
N VAL A 12 8.70 3.59 21.37
CA VAL A 12 8.33 3.17 20.00
C VAL A 12 6.99 3.78 19.57
N LEU A 13 6.03 3.85 20.50
CA LEU A 13 4.72 4.48 20.25
C LEU A 13 4.83 6.00 20.12
N THR A 14 5.67 6.66 20.93
CA THR A 14 5.86 8.10 20.84
C THR A 14 6.60 8.52 19.57
N THR A 15 7.61 7.75 19.13
CA THR A 15 8.33 8.03 17.87
C THR A 15 7.46 7.78 16.63
N SER A 16 6.60 6.75 16.62
CA SER A 16 5.65 6.55 15.51
C SER A 16 4.59 7.66 15.46
N MET A 17 4.01 8.04 16.61
CA MET A 17 3.02 9.12 16.68
C MET A 17 3.62 10.50 16.40
N GLN A 18 4.89 10.74 16.74
CA GLN A 18 5.60 11.97 16.35
C GLN A 18 5.89 12.03 14.85
N ARG A 19 6.25 10.89 14.21
CA ARG A 19 6.42 10.83 12.75
C ARG A 19 5.13 11.18 12.00
N ASP A 20 3.97 10.68 12.45
CA ASP A 20 2.68 11.06 11.86
C ASP A 20 2.38 12.56 11.96
N ARG A 21 2.70 13.20 13.10
CA ARG A 21 2.50 14.65 13.29
C ARG A 21 3.45 15.50 12.44
N LEU A 22 4.58 14.95 12.02
CA LEU A 22 5.60 15.65 11.23
C LEU A 22 5.31 15.58 9.71
N PHE A 23 4.42 14.68 9.27
CA PHE A 23 3.79 14.72 7.94
C PHE A 23 2.65 15.75 7.89
N ASN A 24 2.88 16.93 8.47
CA ASN A 24 1.94 18.05 8.58
C ASN A 24 1.68 18.76 7.23
N VAL A 25 1.75 18.02 6.11
CA VAL A 25 1.03 18.39 4.90
C VAL A 25 -0.33 17.74 5.08
N ASP A 26 -1.34 18.55 5.35
CA ASP A 26 -2.72 18.09 5.55
C ASP A 26 -3.28 17.56 4.21
N LEU A 27 -2.74 16.45 3.70
CA LEU A 27 -3.28 15.70 2.57
C LEU A 27 -4.63 15.08 2.91
N ASP A 28 -5.02 15.12 4.20
CA ASP A 28 -6.31 14.70 4.78
C ASP A 28 -7.26 15.88 5.07
N SER A 29 -6.91 17.11 4.64
CA SER A 29 -7.71 18.34 4.83
C SER A 29 -9.07 18.26 4.15
N GLY A 30 -9.29 17.28 3.26
CA GLY A 30 -10.54 17.06 2.54
C GLY A 30 -10.82 18.11 1.46
N LEU A 31 -10.06 19.21 1.43
CA LEU A 31 -10.10 20.27 0.45
C LEU A 31 -9.28 19.85 -0.77
N GLY A 32 -9.89 19.07 -1.67
CA GLY A 32 -9.28 18.69 -2.96
C GLY A 32 -9.52 17.26 -3.41
N ARG A 33 -9.99 16.38 -2.50
CA ARG A 33 -10.36 15.00 -2.88
C ARG A 33 -11.62 15.01 -3.72
N LYS A 34 -11.69 14.10 -4.68
CA LYS A 34 -12.92 13.77 -5.42
C LYS A 34 -13.39 12.40 -4.89
N PRO A 35 -14.26 12.35 -3.86
CA PRO A 35 -14.74 11.08 -3.35
C PRO A 35 -15.50 10.33 -4.44
N THR A 36 -15.18 9.06 -4.63
CA THR A 36 -15.78 8.22 -5.67
C THR A 36 -16.47 7.00 -5.06
N PRO A 37 -17.56 6.52 -5.67
CA PRO A 37 -18.11 5.22 -5.29
C PRO A 37 -17.11 4.10 -5.61
N VAL A 38 -17.20 2.99 -4.88
CA VAL A 38 -16.48 1.76 -5.25
C VAL A 38 -16.96 1.31 -6.64
N PRO A 39 -16.06 1.03 -7.61
CA PRO A 39 -16.46 0.49 -8.90
C PRO A 39 -17.31 -0.77 -8.74
N ALA A 40 -18.42 -0.84 -9.46
CA ALA A 40 -19.46 -1.85 -9.22
C ALA A 40 -18.99 -3.30 -9.45
N HIS A 41 -18.00 -3.51 -10.32
CA HIS A 41 -17.43 -4.82 -10.59
C HIS A 41 -16.47 -5.31 -9.51
N LEU A 42 -16.03 -4.47 -8.56
CA LEU A 42 -15.19 -4.86 -7.43
C LEU A 42 -16.06 -5.31 -6.25
N SER A 43 -16.66 -6.50 -6.37
CA SER A 43 -17.64 -7.04 -5.41
C SER A 43 -17.04 -7.93 -4.32
N ARG A 44 -15.80 -8.43 -4.52
CA ARG A 44 -15.07 -9.32 -3.61
C ARG A 44 -14.12 -8.52 -2.73
N VAL A 45 -14.01 -8.89 -1.45
CA VAL A 45 -13.17 -8.17 -0.49
C VAL A 45 -12.32 -9.15 0.32
N LEU A 46 -11.01 -8.93 0.30
CA LEU A 46 -10.05 -9.62 1.15
C LEU A 46 -9.52 -8.68 2.22
N TYR A 47 -9.56 -9.11 3.48
CA TYR A 47 -8.87 -8.45 4.58
C TYR A 47 -7.42 -8.91 4.64
N VAL A 48 -6.51 -7.95 4.62
CA VAL A 48 -5.08 -8.13 4.84
C VAL A 48 -4.81 -7.76 6.31
N PRO A 49 -4.53 -8.73 7.19
CA PRO A 49 -4.30 -8.45 8.59
C PRO A 49 -3.05 -7.61 8.79
N ARG A 50 -2.96 -7.01 9.96
CA ARG A 50 -1.77 -6.29 10.40
C ARG A 50 -0.54 -7.20 10.34
N HIS A 51 0.40 -6.88 9.48
CA HIS A 51 1.61 -7.67 9.29
C HIS A 51 2.84 -6.78 9.06
N SER A 52 3.98 -7.26 9.56
CA SER A 52 5.32 -6.71 9.30
C SER A 52 6.24 -7.70 8.57
N MET A 53 5.84 -8.96 8.45
CA MET A 53 6.60 -10.03 7.79
C MET A 53 5.80 -10.66 6.66
N LEU A 54 6.45 -11.42 5.79
CA LEU A 54 5.81 -12.21 4.71
C LEU A 54 5.34 -13.57 5.23
N ASN A 55 4.66 -13.57 6.37
CA ASN A 55 4.02 -14.74 6.94
C ASN A 55 2.66 -14.28 7.48
N LEU A 56 1.62 -14.46 6.67
CA LEU A 56 0.27 -13.98 6.98
C LEU A 56 -0.78 -14.79 6.23
N SER A 57 -2.01 -14.74 6.73
CA SER A 57 -3.18 -15.27 6.04
C SER A 57 -4.14 -14.13 5.71
N LEU A 58 -4.72 -14.14 4.51
CA LEU A 58 -5.74 -13.18 4.09
C LEU A 58 -7.11 -13.83 4.24
N PHE A 59 -8.13 -13.04 4.60
CA PHE A 59 -9.46 -13.55 4.91
C PHE A 59 -10.51 -12.91 4.03
N ASP A 60 -11.58 -13.65 3.70
CA ASP A 60 -12.75 -13.02 3.09
C ASP A 60 -13.39 -12.06 4.11
N ALA A 61 -13.64 -10.82 3.67
CA ALA A 61 -14.20 -9.77 4.50
C ALA A 61 -15.39 -9.08 3.82
N GLY A 62 -16.01 -9.71 2.83
CA GLY A 62 -17.11 -9.12 2.07
C GLY A 62 -18.28 -8.68 2.95
N LEU A 63 -18.64 -9.50 3.94
CA LEU A 63 -19.74 -9.19 4.87
C LEU A 63 -19.41 -8.00 5.77
N GLN A 64 -18.25 -8.02 6.41
CA GLN A 64 -17.79 -6.99 7.34
C GLN A 64 -17.60 -5.66 6.62
N TYR A 65 -17.05 -5.70 5.40
CA TYR A 65 -16.87 -4.52 4.57
C TYR A 65 -18.22 -3.88 4.19
N ARG A 66 -19.18 -4.67 3.70
CA ARG A 66 -20.53 -4.15 3.38
C ARG A 66 -21.20 -3.57 4.62
N GLN A 67 -21.13 -4.27 5.76
CA GLN A 67 -21.65 -3.78 7.05
C GLN A 67 -21.01 -2.46 7.48
N ALA A 68 -19.71 -2.27 7.25
CA ALA A 68 -19.03 -1.04 7.61
C ALA A 68 -19.33 0.10 6.62
N VAL A 69 -19.31 -0.18 5.32
CA VAL A 69 -19.34 0.86 4.26
C VAL A 69 -20.75 1.18 3.81
N ASP A 70 -21.57 0.16 3.54
CA ASP A 70 -22.93 0.32 3.01
C ASP A 70 -23.94 0.56 4.14
N TYR A 71 -23.72 -0.07 5.29
CA TYR A 71 -24.55 0.13 6.48
C TYR A 71 -23.92 1.12 7.45
N SER A 72 -24.78 1.78 8.23
CA SER A 72 -24.36 2.79 9.18
C SER A 72 -24.87 2.41 10.57
N PRO A 73 -23.99 2.33 11.58
CA PRO A 73 -24.40 1.99 12.94
C PRO A 73 -25.28 3.08 13.59
N VAL A 74 -25.33 4.29 13.01
CA VAL A 74 -26.06 5.45 13.55
C VAL A 74 -27.28 5.84 12.69
N GLY A 75 -27.78 4.92 11.86
CA GLY A 75 -28.94 5.13 10.98
C GLY A 75 -28.56 5.15 9.50
N GLY A 76 -29.44 4.66 8.62
CA GLY A 76 -29.14 4.28 7.23
C GLY A 76 -28.57 5.38 6.32
N GLU A 77 -28.31 5.04 5.06
CA GLU A 77 -27.75 5.94 4.04
C GLU A 77 -28.47 7.30 3.97
N GLN A 78 -29.78 7.32 4.22
CA GLN A 78 -30.62 8.53 4.24
C GLN A 78 -30.18 9.57 5.28
N VAL A 79 -29.52 9.15 6.36
CA VAL A 79 -29.12 10.01 7.48
C VAL A 79 -27.64 10.40 7.41
N THR A 80 -26.78 9.45 7.03
CA THR A 80 -25.32 9.62 7.07
C THR A 80 -24.66 9.78 5.70
N GLY A 81 -25.41 9.53 4.63
CA GLY A 81 -24.90 9.45 3.27
C GLY A 81 -24.11 8.16 3.00
N LYS A 82 -23.84 7.93 1.71
CA LYS A 82 -22.97 6.84 1.26
C LYS A 82 -21.52 7.14 1.62
N ALA A 83 -20.83 6.16 2.18
CA ALA A 83 -19.40 6.26 2.45
C ALA A 83 -18.61 6.14 1.14
N LEU A 84 -18.36 7.28 0.47
CA LEU A 84 -17.57 7.31 -0.77
C LEU A 84 -16.08 7.15 -0.46
N MET A 85 -15.35 6.40 -1.29
CA MET A 85 -13.90 6.21 -1.14
C MET A 85 -13.18 7.57 -1.15
N GLY A 86 -12.19 7.73 -0.28
CA GLY A 86 -11.46 9.00 -0.11
C GLY A 86 -12.15 10.01 0.82
N SER A 87 -13.43 9.80 1.17
CA SER A 87 -14.11 10.61 2.19
C SER A 87 -13.65 10.24 3.62
N ARG A 88 -13.76 11.20 4.54
CA ARG A 88 -13.51 10.95 5.98
C ARG A 88 -14.49 9.91 6.55
N LEU A 89 -15.74 9.91 6.09
CA LEU A 89 -16.74 8.93 6.51
C LEU A 89 -16.32 7.50 6.15
N PHE A 90 -15.84 7.29 4.93
CA PHE A 90 -15.32 5.99 4.49
C PHE A 90 -14.11 5.55 5.32
N LYS A 91 -13.13 6.46 5.51
CA LYS A 91 -11.95 6.19 6.35
C LYS A 91 -12.34 5.81 7.79
N THR A 92 -13.29 6.52 8.39
CA THR A 92 -13.77 6.22 9.74
C THR A 92 -14.44 4.84 9.79
N ARG A 93 -15.36 4.56 8.85
CA ARG A 93 -16.11 3.31 8.81
C ARG A 93 -15.21 2.09 8.64
N ILE A 94 -14.27 2.16 7.70
CA ILE A 94 -13.35 1.05 7.44
C ILE A 94 -12.40 0.81 8.62
N ASN A 95 -11.99 1.87 9.32
CA ASN A 95 -11.17 1.76 10.54
C ASN A 95 -11.94 1.17 11.73
N THR A 96 -13.28 1.23 11.71
CA THR A 96 -14.14 0.60 12.73
C THR A 96 -14.74 -0.73 12.28
N MET A 97 -14.36 -1.21 11.10
CA MET A 97 -14.85 -2.49 10.56
C MET A 97 -14.47 -3.62 11.52
N ALA A 98 -15.41 -4.54 11.78
CA ALA A 98 -15.12 -5.72 12.57
C ALA A 98 -14.05 -6.59 11.88
N CYS A 99 -13.02 -7.01 12.62
CA CYS A 99 -11.97 -7.87 12.09
C CYS A 99 -12.53 -9.28 11.84
N PRO A 100 -12.35 -9.86 10.63
CA PRO A 100 -12.89 -11.19 10.32
C PRO A 100 -12.23 -12.31 11.16
N VAL A 101 -11.03 -12.09 11.69
CA VAL A 101 -10.24 -13.09 12.44
C VAL A 101 -10.79 -13.35 13.85
N GLY A 102 -11.70 -12.50 14.36
CA GLY A 102 -12.19 -12.56 15.74
C GLY A 102 -13.31 -13.58 16.02
N HIS A 103 -13.80 -14.31 15.01
CA HIS A 103 -14.78 -15.38 15.18
C HIS A 103 -14.10 -16.68 14.77
N GLY A 104 -13.99 -17.64 15.69
CA GLY A 104 -13.12 -18.83 15.62
C GLY A 104 -13.38 -19.86 14.52
N ASP A 105 -13.95 -19.43 13.38
CA ASP A 105 -14.24 -20.24 12.19
C ASP A 105 -13.83 -19.51 10.89
N ALA A 106 -13.06 -18.41 10.99
CA ALA A 106 -12.62 -17.66 9.83
C ALA A 106 -11.55 -18.44 9.05
N GLN A 107 -11.99 -19.18 8.04
CA GLN A 107 -11.10 -19.82 7.08
C GLN A 107 -10.40 -18.74 6.25
N ALA A 108 -9.07 -18.82 6.18
CA ALA A 108 -8.31 -17.94 5.31
C ALA A 108 -8.63 -18.23 3.84
N ALA A 109 -8.60 -17.20 3.01
CA ALA A 109 -8.72 -17.30 1.57
C ALA A 109 -7.35 -17.59 0.93
N TYR A 110 -6.30 -16.94 1.44
CA TYR A 110 -4.93 -17.12 0.96
C TYR A 110 -3.96 -17.21 2.13
N VAL A 111 -2.88 -17.96 1.93
CA VAL A 111 -1.75 -18.02 2.86
C VAL A 111 -0.52 -17.52 2.15
N VAL A 112 0.24 -16.69 2.86
CA VAL A 112 1.57 -16.24 2.48
C VAL A 112 2.53 -16.87 3.46
N ALA A 113 3.36 -17.81 2.99
CA ALA A 113 4.36 -18.50 3.78
C ALA A 113 5.76 -17.98 3.42
N LEU A 114 6.53 -17.56 4.42
CA LEU A 114 7.92 -17.17 4.23
C LEU A 114 8.77 -18.41 3.95
N ASP A 115 9.50 -18.41 2.85
CA ASP A 115 10.39 -19.51 2.48
C ASP A 115 11.72 -19.38 3.26
N ILE A 116 11.71 -19.70 4.55
CA ILE A 116 12.85 -19.50 5.47
C ILE A 116 14.13 -20.17 4.93
N GLU A 117 14.01 -21.35 4.33
CA GLU A 117 15.13 -22.11 3.77
C GLU A 117 15.82 -21.43 2.58
N LYS A 118 15.11 -20.53 1.88
CA LYS A 118 15.63 -19.79 0.74
C LYS A 118 16.23 -18.44 1.14
N ILE A 119 16.11 -18.05 2.41
CA ILE A 119 16.77 -16.86 2.94
C ILE A 119 18.27 -17.15 3.00
N ARG A 120 19.01 -16.68 1.99
CA ARG A 120 20.47 -16.77 1.96
C ARG A 120 21.07 -15.67 2.81
N ASP A 121 22.24 -15.92 3.40
CA ASP A 121 23.05 -14.95 4.14
C ASP A 121 23.51 -13.81 3.21
N GLY A 122 22.61 -12.87 2.91
CA GLY A 122 22.91 -11.58 2.28
C GLY A 122 22.31 -11.30 0.90
N GLY A 123 21.04 -11.61 0.62
CA GLY A 123 20.49 -11.12 -0.67
C GLY A 123 18.99 -11.04 -0.80
N ASP A 124 18.31 -12.19 -0.85
CA ASP A 124 16.95 -12.27 -1.36
C ASP A 124 16.01 -12.90 -0.34
N ILE A 125 14.82 -12.32 -0.18
CA ILE A 125 13.74 -12.86 0.62
C ILE A 125 12.71 -13.44 -0.35
N SER A 126 12.18 -14.63 -0.05
CA SER A 126 11.11 -15.23 -0.84
C SER A 126 9.95 -15.70 0.01
N ALA A 127 8.75 -15.63 -0.55
CA ALA A 127 7.53 -16.12 0.09
C ALA A 127 6.62 -16.79 -0.94
N THR A 128 5.94 -17.85 -0.53
CA THR A 128 4.98 -18.58 -1.36
C THR A 128 3.56 -18.14 -1.02
N VAL A 129 2.77 -17.80 -2.04
CA VAL A 129 1.35 -17.46 -1.92
C VAL A 129 0.52 -18.54 -2.59
N HIS A 130 -0.47 -19.05 -1.86
CA HIS A 130 -1.44 -20.02 -2.39
C HIS A 130 -2.82 -19.82 -1.76
N LYS A 131 -3.83 -20.49 -2.32
CA LYS A 131 -5.17 -20.54 -1.73
C LYS A 131 -5.18 -21.53 -0.56
N GLU A 132 -5.83 -21.18 0.55
CA GLU A 132 -6.00 -22.08 1.70
C GLU A 132 -6.86 -23.31 1.33
N GLY A 133 -6.59 -24.46 1.95
CA GLY A 133 -7.39 -25.67 1.80
C GLY A 133 -7.02 -26.56 0.60
N GLN A 134 -5.90 -26.28 -0.09
CA GLN A 134 -5.36 -27.16 -1.13
C GLN A 134 -4.32 -28.13 -0.56
N ALA A 135 -4.50 -29.43 -0.80
CA ALA A 135 -3.58 -30.48 -0.33
C ALA A 135 -2.22 -30.45 -1.05
N ASP A 136 -2.22 -30.06 -2.33
CA ASP A 136 -1.03 -29.68 -3.10
C ASP A 136 -1.26 -28.26 -3.62
N PRO A 137 -0.48 -27.25 -3.20
CA PRO A 137 -0.76 -25.86 -3.47
C PRO A 137 -0.36 -25.47 -4.90
N ILE A 138 -1.07 -26.02 -5.87
CA ILE A 138 -1.05 -25.57 -7.26
C ILE A 138 -2.48 -25.13 -7.59
N PRO A 139 -2.69 -23.92 -8.13
CA PRO A 139 -1.66 -22.93 -8.49
C PRO A 139 -1.08 -22.19 -7.26
N ARG A 140 0.19 -21.78 -7.37
CA ARG A 140 0.88 -20.92 -6.39
C ARG A 140 1.72 -19.85 -7.08
N VAL A 141 2.07 -18.81 -6.33
CA VAL A 141 2.98 -17.75 -6.78
C VAL A 141 4.06 -17.56 -5.75
N ASN A 142 5.32 -17.67 -6.16
CA ASN A 142 6.46 -17.35 -5.30
C ASN A 142 6.88 -15.89 -5.55
N ILE A 143 6.85 -15.08 -4.51
CA ILE A 143 7.36 -13.71 -4.50
C ILE A 143 8.86 -13.78 -4.24
N ILE A 144 9.67 -13.13 -5.07
CA ILE A 144 11.13 -13.05 -4.93
C ILE A 144 11.50 -11.58 -4.77
N LEU A 145 12.05 -11.23 -3.61
CA LEU A 145 12.32 -9.86 -3.17
C LEU A 145 13.83 -9.68 -2.89
N PRO A 146 14.60 -9.22 -3.89
CA PRO A 146 16.00 -8.84 -3.66
C PRO A 146 16.13 -7.64 -2.71
N MET A 147 16.90 -7.74 -1.63
CA MET A 147 16.98 -6.68 -0.61
C MET A 147 17.59 -5.36 -1.11
N LEU A 148 18.41 -5.40 -2.16
CA LEU A 148 19.20 -4.26 -2.62
C LEU A 148 18.59 -3.51 -3.82
N THR A 149 17.42 -3.90 -4.31
CA THR A 149 16.80 -3.29 -5.49
C THR A 149 15.33 -2.96 -5.25
N ASP A 150 14.80 -1.97 -5.97
CA ASP A 150 13.38 -1.62 -5.93
C ASP A 150 12.51 -2.54 -6.80
N ILE A 151 13.12 -3.53 -7.45
CA ILE A 151 12.50 -4.46 -8.41
C ILE A 151 12.24 -5.78 -7.71
N PHE A 152 11.14 -6.43 -8.01
CA PHE A 152 10.87 -7.77 -7.52
C PHE A 152 10.21 -8.60 -8.62
N SER A 153 10.17 -9.91 -8.43
CA SER A 153 9.58 -10.81 -9.41
C SER A 153 8.62 -11.78 -8.74
N LEU A 154 7.66 -12.24 -9.52
CA LEU A 154 6.74 -13.29 -9.15
C LEU A 154 6.99 -14.49 -10.06
N LEU A 155 7.23 -15.65 -9.48
CA LEU A 155 7.25 -16.92 -10.20
C LEU A 155 5.87 -17.57 -10.04
N SER A 156 5.04 -17.47 -11.08
CA SER A 156 3.74 -18.14 -11.12
C SER A 156 3.92 -19.59 -11.53
N VAL A 157 3.36 -20.51 -10.74
CA VAL A 157 3.37 -21.95 -11.00
C VAL A 157 1.93 -22.41 -11.12
N THR A 158 1.50 -22.75 -12.34
CA THR A 158 0.13 -23.20 -12.63
C THR A 158 0.01 -24.71 -12.79
N SER A 159 1.13 -25.39 -13.11
CA SER A 159 1.28 -26.85 -13.07
C SER A 159 2.76 -27.19 -12.95
N ASP A 160 3.09 -28.46 -12.71
CA ASP A 160 4.49 -28.92 -12.59
C ASP A 160 5.36 -28.60 -13.82
N GLN A 161 4.74 -28.41 -14.98
CA GLN A 161 5.43 -28.13 -16.25
C GLN A 161 5.24 -26.68 -16.72
N HIS A 162 4.33 -25.91 -16.11
CA HIS A 162 4.02 -24.55 -16.52
C HIS A 162 4.33 -23.56 -15.39
N SER A 163 5.44 -22.86 -15.57
CA SER A 163 5.81 -21.73 -14.73
C SER A 163 6.12 -20.50 -15.58
N GLY A 164 5.68 -19.34 -15.13
CA GLY A 164 5.95 -18.06 -15.79
C GLY A 164 6.54 -17.05 -14.81
N MET A 165 7.61 -16.38 -15.20
CA MET A 165 8.19 -15.30 -14.41
C MET A 165 7.55 -13.97 -14.81
N ILE A 166 7.04 -13.23 -13.83
CA ILE A 166 6.46 -11.89 -13.95
C ILE A 166 7.41 -10.92 -13.26
N ASN A 167 8.04 -10.04 -14.02
CA ASN A 167 8.90 -9.01 -13.45
C ASN A 167 8.09 -7.78 -13.06
N ILE A 168 8.31 -7.27 -11.85
CA ILE A 168 7.66 -6.08 -11.33
C ILE A 168 8.69 -4.97 -11.21
N SER A 169 8.53 -3.96 -12.06
CA SER A 169 9.38 -2.76 -12.06
C SER A 169 8.72 -1.63 -11.30
N THR A 170 9.52 -0.79 -10.66
CA THR A 170 9.04 0.34 -9.87
C THR A 170 9.45 1.65 -10.55
N THR A 171 8.52 2.59 -10.66
CA THR A 171 8.74 3.94 -11.19
C THR A 171 8.22 5.00 -10.23
N TYR A 172 8.62 6.25 -10.41
CA TYR A 172 8.27 7.37 -9.54
C TYR A 172 7.74 8.56 -10.35
N PRO A 173 6.55 8.43 -10.97
CA PRO A 173 6.04 9.45 -11.89
C PRO A 173 5.56 10.72 -11.16
N LEU A 174 5.17 10.58 -9.88
CA LEU A 174 4.69 11.71 -9.09
C LEU A 174 5.84 12.53 -8.48
N PRO A 175 5.65 13.85 -8.31
CA PRO A 175 6.60 14.68 -7.58
C PRO A 175 6.86 14.16 -6.17
N ARG A 176 8.12 14.20 -5.76
CA ARG A 176 8.52 13.84 -4.39
C ARG A 176 7.97 14.88 -3.41
N LEU A 177 7.42 14.42 -2.29
CA LEU A 177 6.93 15.31 -1.25
C LEU A 177 7.99 15.45 -0.15
N ARG A 178 8.47 16.67 0.08
CA ARG A 178 9.39 16.96 1.19
C ARG A 178 8.59 17.27 2.45
N SER A 179 8.84 16.53 3.52
CA SER A 179 8.27 16.75 4.84
C SER A 179 9.37 17.08 5.85
N MET A 180 8.98 17.41 7.08
CA MET A 180 9.93 17.65 8.18
C MET A 180 10.71 16.39 8.58
N VAL A 181 10.23 15.19 8.19
CA VAL A 181 10.85 13.88 8.50
C VAL A 181 11.73 13.38 7.34
N GLY A 182 11.67 14.02 6.18
CA GLY A 182 12.41 13.60 4.99
C GLY A 182 11.55 13.56 3.73
N VAL A 183 12.04 12.84 2.72
CA VAL A 183 11.47 12.85 1.37
C VAL A 183 10.59 11.62 1.14
N LEU A 184 9.31 11.84 0.84
CA LEU A 184 8.38 10.80 0.42
C LEU A 184 8.41 10.65 -1.10
N HIS A 185 8.54 9.39 -1.52
CA HIS A 185 8.45 8.96 -2.90
C HIS A 185 7.19 8.13 -3.06
N PHE A 186 6.48 8.29 -4.18
CA PHE A 186 5.24 7.57 -4.45
C PHE A 186 5.47 6.55 -5.56
N PRO A 187 5.80 5.28 -5.22
CA PRO A 187 6.16 4.27 -6.20
C PRO A 187 4.93 3.76 -6.94
N TYR A 188 5.06 3.62 -8.26
CA TYR A 188 4.15 2.88 -9.12
C TYR A 188 4.82 1.56 -9.50
N SER A 189 4.13 0.44 -9.33
CA SER A 189 4.70 -0.89 -9.62
C SER A 189 4.01 -1.51 -10.82
N ARG A 190 4.76 -1.71 -11.89
CA ARG A 190 4.28 -2.17 -13.19
C ARG A 190 4.73 -3.59 -13.51
N PHE A 191 3.83 -4.38 -14.08
CA PHE A 191 4.12 -5.74 -14.51
C PHE A 191 3.27 -6.16 -15.72
N SER A 192 3.75 -7.16 -16.46
CA SER A 192 3.04 -7.77 -17.58
C SER A 192 2.92 -9.26 -17.33
N ILE A 193 1.74 -9.80 -17.64
CA ILE A 193 1.50 -11.23 -17.54
C ILE A 193 2.06 -11.91 -18.80
N PRO A 194 2.88 -12.97 -18.66
CA PRO A 194 3.33 -13.76 -19.80
C PRO A 194 2.14 -14.19 -20.66
N ASN A 195 2.26 -14.04 -21.98
CA ASN A 195 1.22 -14.39 -22.96
C ASN A 195 -0.05 -13.53 -22.91
N ALA A 196 -0.06 -12.43 -22.14
CA ALA A 196 -1.10 -11.40 -22.21
C ALA A 196 -0.52 -10.12 -22.81
N ALA A 197 -1.31 -9.42 -23.63
CA ALA A 197 -0.95 -8.10 -24.16
C ALA A 197 -1.11 -6.99 -23.10
N SER A 198 -1.88 -7.25 -22.05
CA SER A 198 -2.18 -6.29 -21.00
C SER A 198 -0.99 -6.01 -20.09
N VAL A 199 -0.80 -4.72 -19.79
CA VAL A 199 0.15 -4.25 -18.79
C VAL A 199 -0.63 -3.79 -17.57
N TYR A 200 -0.21 -4.20 -16.37
CA TYR A 200 -0.85 -3.82 -15.12
C TYR A 200 0.07 -2.89 -14.33
N GLU A 201 -0.51 -1.94 -13.62
CA GLU A 201 0.24 -1.00 -12.79
C GLU A 201 -0.50 -0.66 -11.51
N TRP A 202 0.16 -0.89 -10.37
CA TRP A 202 -0.28 -0.35 -9.09
C TRP A 202 0.09 1.13 -9.02
N GLN A 203 -0.92 1.97 -8.87
CA GLN A 203 -0.78 3.43 -8.81
C GLN A 203 -1.30 3.96 -7.48
N ILE A 204 -0.60 4.96 -6.94
CA ILE A 204 -1.05 5.74 -5.78
C ILE A 204 -1.34 7.16 -6.24
N HIS A 205 -2.46 7.74 -5.81
CA HIS A 205 -2.85 9.11 -6.19
C HIS A 205 -3.14 9.92 -4.92
N PRO A 206 -2.10 10.42 -4.21
CA PRO A 206 -2.26 11.04 -2.90
C PRO A 206 -3.19 12.26 -2.88
N LEU A 207 -3.20 13.04 -3.96
CA LEU A 207 -4.00 14.27 -4.07
C LEU A 207 -5.47 13.95 -4.37
N ASP A 208 -5.74 12.99 -5.25
CA ASP A 208 -7.10 12.67 -5.68
C ASP A 208 -7.80 11.71 -4.70
N HIS A 209 -7.09 10.66 -4.28
CA HIS A 209 -7.64 9.53 -3.54
C HIS A 209 -7.15 9.46 -2.08
N GLY A 210 -6.18 10.28 -1.69
CA GLY A 210 -5.50 10.19 -0.41
C GLY A 210 -4.29 9.25 -0.44
N THR A 211 -3.48 9.33 0.62
CA THR A 211 -2.20 8.61 0.73
C THR A 211 -2.33 7.13 1.07
N LEU A 212 -3.54 6.64 1.37
CA LEU A 212 -3.79 5.30 1.91
C LEU A 212 -4.34 4.29 0.89
N ARG A 213 -4.39 4.67 -0.40
CA ARG A 213 -5.02 3.88 -1.45
C ARG A 213 -4.05 3.61 -2.61
N TYR A 214 -3.90 2.33 -2.93
CA TYR A 214 -3.34 1.87 -4.19
C TYR A 214 -4.46 1.35 -5.09
N THR A 215 -4.41 1.71 -6.37
CA THR A 215 -5.35 1.25 -7.40
C THR A 215 -4.53 0.50 -8.45
N LEU A 216 -4.88 -0.75 -8.72
CA LEU A 216 -4.34 -1.51 -9.83
C LEU A 216 -5.12 -1.18 -11.08
N VAL A 217 -4.44 -0.68 -12.11
CA VAL A 217 -5.04 -0.39 -13.42
C VAL A 217 -4.44 -1.29 -14.50
N GLU A 218 -5.28 -1.69 -15.45
CA GLU A 218 -4.86 -2.24 -16.72
C GLU A 218 -4.61 -1.08 -17.69
N LEU A 219 -3.41 -1.04 -18.27
CA LEU A 219 -3.00 -0.09 -19.27
C LEU A 219 -3.19 -0.74 -20.64
N ASP A 220 -4.08 -0.16 -21.45
CA ASP A 220 -4.27 -0.59 -22.83
C ASP A 220 -3.03 -0.22 -23.65
N GLY A 221 -2.53 -1.17 -24.46
CA GLY A 221 -1.32 -1.01 -25.27
C GLY A 221 -1.44 -0.02 -26.44
N GLU A 222 -2.60 0.58 -26.67
CA GLU A 222 -2.85 1.52 -27.76
C GLU A 222 -3.47 2.83 -27.23
N THR A 223 -2.85 3.95 -27.66
CA THR A 223 -3.21 5.36 -27.41
C THR A 223 -3.01 5.92 -26.00
N CYS A 224 -1.80 6.43 -25.78
CA CYS A 224 -1.61 7.75 -25.18
C CYS A 224 -2.36 8.81 -26.03
N GLN A 225 -3.68 8.88 -25.96
CA GLN A 225 -4.42 10.11 -26.27
C GLN A 225 -4.81 10.74 -24.94
N VAL A 226 -4.08 11.81 -24.65
CA VAL A 226 -4.26 12.71 -23.53
C VAL A 226 -5.69 13.28 -23.59
N GLN A 227 -6.63 12.67 -22.86
CA GLN A 227 -7.68 13.41 -22.20
C GLN A 227 -7.22 13.67 -20.77
N ALA A 228 -6.59 14.82 -20.57
CA ALA A 228 -5.94 15.24 -19.32
C ALA A 228 -6.92 15.55 -18.16
N ASP A 229 -8.13 14.98 -18.15
CA ASP A 229 -9.15 15.36 -17.15
C ASP A 229 -10.07 14.22 -16.68
N SER A 230 -9.99 13.05 -17.31
CA SER A 230 -10.72 11.85 -16.89
C SER A 230 -9.73 10.91 -16.22
N GLY A 231 -9.92 10.64 -14.92
CA GLY A 231 -9.18 9.57 -14.23
C GLY A 231 -9.35 8.21 -14.94
N PRO A 232 -8.65 7.16 -14.48
CA PRO A 232 -8.78 5.83 -15.09
C PRO A 232 -10.25 5.43 -15.18
N GLN A 233 -10.69 4.96 -16.35
CA GLN A 233 -12.05 4.45 -16.54
C GLN A 233 -12.29 3.29 -15.57
N ASP A 234 -13.49 3.21 -15.00
CA ASP A 234 -13.84 2.19 -14.01
C ASP A 234 -13.55 0.76 -14.50
N SER A 235 -13.73 0.47 -15.80
CA SER A 235 -13.43 -0.84 -16.42
C SER A 235 -11.97 -1.26 -16.36
N ASN A 236 -11.06 -0.28 -16.30
CA ASN A 236 -9.62 -0.53 -16.31
C ASN A 236 -9.08 -0.76 -14.90
N ILE A 237 -9.86 -0.42 -13.86
CA ILE A 237 -9.50 -0.67 -12.47
C ILE A 237 -9.68 -2.17 -12.19
N LYS A 238 -8.60 -2.88 -11.87
CA LYS A 238 -8.64 -4.33 -11.58
C LYS A 238 -8.62 -4.67 -10.11
N ALA A 239 -8.10 -3.78 -9.27
CA ALA A 239 -8.13 -3.95 -7.83
C ALA A 239 -7.93 -2.61 -7.12
N ILE A 240 -8.41 -2.51 -5.88
CA ILE A 240 -8.13 -1.37 -5.02
C ILE A 240 -7.69 -1.91 -3.65
N TYR A 241 -6.47 -1.56 -3.24
CA TYR A 241 -6.06 -1.74 -1.85
C TYR A 241 -6.29 -0.44 -1.08
N HIS A 242 -6.96 -0.55 0.06
CA HIS A 242 -7.13 0.55 0.99
C HIS A 242 -6.57 0.16 2.36
N HIS A 243 -5.61 0.95 2.84
CA HIS A 243 -5.02 0.73 4.16
C HIS A 243 -5.98 1.13 5.28
N ILE A 244 -6.02 0.30 6.31
CA ILE A 244 -6.76 0.55 7.56
C ILE A 244 -5.76 1.08 8.58
N GLY A 245 -6.11 2.20 9.20
CA GLY A 245 -5.28 2.86 10.18
C GLY A 245 -5.59 4.35 10.33
N TYR A 246 -5.15 4.91 11.46
CA TYR A 246 -5.28 6.35 11.75
C TYR A 246 -4.13 7.18 11.17
N HIS A 247 -3.09 6.50 10.69
CA HIS A 247 -1.89 7.11 10.13
C HIS A 247 -2.20 7.89 8.84
N GLY A 248 -1.37 8.90 8.55
CA GLY A 248 -1.49 9.75 7.36
C GLY A 248 -0.73 9.20 6.13
N SER A 249 -0.15 8.01 6.22
CA SER A 249 0.85 7.50 5.27
C SER A 249 0.83 5.98 5.18
N LEU A 250 1.15 5.43 4.00
CA LEU A 250 1.38 3.98 3.77
C LEU A 250 2.81 3.55 4.13
N PHE A 251 3.72 4.50 4.35
CA PHE A 251 5.12 4.25 4.69
C PHE A 251 5.28 3.97 6.20
N LEU A 252 4.59 2.94 6.67
CA LEU A 252 4.58 2.50 8.06
C LEU A 252 5.38 1.20 8.19
N PRO A 253 5.87 0.83 9.40
CA PRO A 253 6.57 -0.45 9.58
C PRO A 253 5.66 -1.69 9.46
N HIS A 254 4.36 -1.49 9.25
CA HIS A 254 3.36 -2.55 9.12
C HIS A 254 2.32 -2.16 8.08
N SER A 255 1.60 -3.15 7.56
CA SER A 255 0.47 -2.94 6.66
C SER A 255 -0.74 -3.70 7.19
N GLU A 256 -1.91 -3.09 7.11
CA GLU A 256 -3.22 -3.64 7.44
C GLU A 256 -4.22 -2.99 6.48
N GLY A 257 -5.18 -3.73 5.95
CA GLY A 257 -6.12 -3.12 5.01
C GLY A 257 -7.12 -4.06 4.40
N VAL A 258 -7.85 -3.55 3.41
CA VAL A 258 -8.71 -4.35 2.56
C VAL A 258 -8.26 -4.26 1.11
N LEU A 259 -8.45 -5.35 0.39
CA LEU A 259 -8.23 -5.46 -1.04
C LEU A 259 -9.58 -5.76 -1.71
N LEU A 260 -10.04 -4.83 -2.53
CA LEU A 260 -11.24 -4.94 -3.35
C LEU A 260 -10.88 -5.54 -4.70
N LEU A 261 -11.60 -6.59 -5.09
CA LEU A 261 -11.33 -7.43 -6.26
C LEU A 261 -12.64 -7.73 -7.02
N PRO A 262 -12.56 -8.07 -8.31
CA PRO A 262 -13.66 -8.69 -9.03
C PRO A 262 -14.02 -10.06 -8.43
N GLU A 263 -15.24 -10.50 -8.68
CA GLU A 263 -15.65 -11.87 -8.36
C GLU A 263 -14.94 -12.87 -9.27
N VAL A 264 -14.52 -14.00 -8.71
CA VAL A 264 -13.87 -15.08 -9.46
C VAL A 264 -14.95 -15.91 -10.14
N VAL A 265 -15.09 -15.76 -11.45
CA VAL A 265 -16.05 -16.53 -12.25
C VAL A 265 -15.40 -17.77 -12.85
N ASN A 266 -14.15 -17.66 -13.30
CA ASN A 266 -13.42 -18.73 -13.97
C ASN A 266 -12.02 -18.96 -13.35
N GLU A 267 -11.36 -20.05 -13.73
CA GLU A 267 -10.00 -20.38 -13.28
C GLU A 267 -8.98 -19.28 -13.65
N ARG A 268 -9.14 -18.66 -14.82
CA ARG A 268 -8.30 -17.53 -15.24
C ARG A 268 -8.42 -16.33 -14.30
N ASP A 269 -9.62 -16.06 -13.81
CA ASP A 269 -9.88 -14.95 -12.88
C ASP A 269 -9.27 -15.27 -11.52
N GLY A 270 -9.37 -16.52 -11.06
CA GLY A 270 -8.74 -16.98 -9.82
C GLY A 270 -7.21 -16.93 -9.88
N TRP A 271 -6.63 -17.26 -11.03
CA TRP A 271 -5.20 -17.11 -11.27
C TRP A 271 -4.77 -15.64 -11.28
N LEU A 272 -5.53 -14.77 -11.95
CA LEU A 272 -5.26 -13.32 -11.93
C LEU A 272 -5.37 -12.76 -10.52
N GLU A 273 -6.41 -13.12 -9.75
CA GLU A 273 -6.55 -12.75 -8.34
C GLU A 273 -5.31 -13.14 -7.53
N LEU A 274 -4.80 -14.35 -7.71
CA LEU A 274 -3.58 -14.82 -7.03
C LEU A 274 -2.35 -13.97 -7.40
N VAL A 275 -2.19 -13.59 -8.66
CA VAL A 275 -1.11 -12.68 -9.11
C VAL A 275 -1.29 -11.28 -8.51
N ILE A 276 -2.52 -10.75 -8.49
CA ILE A 276 -2.85 -9.45 -7.89
C ILE A 276 -2.50 -9.45 -6.41
N VAL A 277 -2.96 -10.45 -5.65
CA VAL A 277 -2.65 -10.63 -4.22
C VAL A 277 -1.13 -10.68 -4.02
N SER A 278 -0.42 -11.51 -4.79
CA SER A 278 1.04 -11.66 -4.65
C SER A 278 1.80 -10.37 -4.99
N SER A 279 1.38 -9.66 -6.04
CA SER A 279 1.97 -8.38 -6.43
C SER A 279 1.74 -7.30 -5.37
N LEU A 280 0.56 -7.27 -4.74
CA LEU A 280 0.25 -6.37 -3.64
C LEU A 280 1.13 -6.67 -2.42
N ILE A 281 1.25 -7.93 -2.00
CA ILE A 281 2.06 -8.31 -0.85
C ILE A 281 3.54 -7.93 -1.07
N GLY A 282 4.07 -8.17 -2.27
CA GLY A 282 5.41 -7.73 -2.65
C GLY A 282 5.56 -6.21 -2.63
N LEU A 283 4.59 -5.47 -3.19
CA LEU A 283 4.54 -4.00 -3.15
C LEU A 283 4.52 -3.48 -1.70
N LEU A 284 3.63 -4.00 -0.85
CA LEU A 284 3.51 -3.61 0.55
C LEU A 284 4.80 -3.88 1.31
N TRP A 285 5.50 -4.98 1.01
CA TRP A 285 6.83 -5.21 1.59
C TRP A 285 7.86 -4.19 1.10
N ARG A 286 7.87 -3.87 -0.19
CA ARG A 286 8.80 -2.89 -0.77
C ARG A 286 8.62 -1.50 -0.18
N ILE A 287 7.40 -0.99 -0.11
CA ILE A 287 7.14 0.37 0.40
C ILE A 287 7.48 0.51 1.89
N ARG A 288 7.49 -0.59 2.66
CA ARG A 288 7.97 -0.61 4.05
C ARG A 288 9.48 -0.45 4.15
N GLY A 289 10.22 -1.04 3.22
CA GLY A 289 11.68 -0.93 3.12
C GLY A 289 12.17 0.37 2.45
N MET A 290 11.28 1.12 1.82
CA MET A 290 11.59 2.45 1.30
C MET A 290 11.73 3.42 2.47
N GLU A 291 12.96 3.54 2.97
CA GLU A 291 13.31 4.50 4.00
C GLU A 291 12.88 5.91 3.59
N ILE A 292 12.26 6.63 4.52
CA ILE A 292 12.23 8.09 4.48
C ILE A 292 13.69 8.51 4.64
N LYS A 293 14.39 8.74 3.53
CA LYS A 293 15.76 9.26 3.60
C LYS A 293 15.67 10.63 4.27
N ASP A 294 16.37 10.76 5.40
CA ASP A 294 16.65 12.06 5.98
C ASP A 294 17.17 12.95 4.85
N ALA A 295 16.60 14.16 4.73
CA ALA A 295 17.03 15.08 3.70
C ALA A 295 18.56 15.22 3.81
N GLU A 296 19.29 14.86 2.75
CA GLU A 296 20.73 15.13 2.66
C GLU A 296 20.94 16.57 3.16
N PRO A 297 21.86 16.79 4.11
CA PRO A 297 22.14 18.14 4.56
C PRO A 297 22.56 18.91 3.32
N GLN A 298 21.68 19.80 2.83
CA GLN A 298 22.05 20.78 1.81
C GLN A 298 23.31 21.42 2.34
N ALA A 299 24.42 21.23 1.63
CA ALA A 299 25.66 21.92 1.91
C ALA A 299 25.28 23.39 2.07
N ALA A 300 25.28 23.86 3.32
CA ALA A 300 24.86 25.21 3.62
C ALA A 300 25.79 26.09 2.81
N SER A 301 25.27 26.69 1.74
CA SER A 301 26.03 27.71 1.02
C SER A 301 26.37 28.74 2.08
N VAL A 302 27.64 28.77 2.49
CA VAL A 302 28.15 29.71 3.47
C VAL A 302 28.10 31.06 2.79
N LYS A 303 26.91 31.69 2.82
CA LYS A 303 26.76 33.11 2.54
C LYS A 303 27.42 33.80 3.72
N LYS A 304 28.73 34.04 3.59
CA LYS A 304 29.51 34.91 4.48
C LYS A 304 28.76 36.24 4.56
N ARG A 305 27.99 36.44 5.64
CA ARG A 305 27.51 37.77 6.01
C ARG A 305 28.74 38.60 6.32
N PRO A 306 29.01 39.71 5.64
CA PRO A 306 30.12 40.58 6.02
C PRO A 306 29.80 41.14 7.41
N SER A 307 30.71 40.91 8.35
CA SER A 307 30.64 41.37 9.73
C SER A 307 30.49 42.89 9.80
N LEU A 308 29.43 43.35 10.46
CA LEU A 308 29.09 44.76 10.71
C LEU A 308 30.10 45.52 11.60
N MET A 309 31.17 44.88 12.08
CA MET A 309 32.18 45.49 12.95
C MET A 309 33.28 46.29 12.22
N LYS A 310 33.30 46.36 10.89
CA LYS A 310 34.29 47.19 10.16
C LYS A 310 33.85 48.63 9.85
N ARG A 311 32.66 49.04 10.31
CA ARG A 311 32.10 50.37 10.01
C ARG A 311 32.12 51.38 11.18
N ILE A 312 32.69 51.02 12.33
CA ILE A 312 32.69 51.90 13.53
C ILE A 312 34.10 52.27 14.02
N PHE A 313 35.17 51.59 13.61
CA PHE A 313 36.55 51.90 14.06
C PHE A 313 37.54 52.11 12.90
N GLY A 314 37.23 53.04 12.01
CA GLY A 314 38.11 53.41 10.90
C GLY A 314 38.03 54.90 10.55
N ARG A 315 38.31 55.78 11.51
CA ARG A 315 38.65 57.19 11.25
C ARG A 315 39.66 57.69 12.28
N LYS A 316 40.89 57.87 11.80
CA LYS A 316 42.07 58.62 12.28
C LYS A 316 43.25 58.01 11.51
N GLN A 317 44.02 58.69 10.68
CA GLN A 317 44.34 60.11 10.49
C GLN A 317 44.20 60.52 9.03
#